data_AF-A0A942CZJ7-F1
#
_entry.id   AF-A0A942CZJ7-F1
#
_cell.length_a   1.000
_cell.length_b   1.000
_cell.length_c   1.000
_cell.angle_alpha   90.00
_cell.angle_beta   90.00
_cell.angle_gamma   90.00
#
_symmetry.space_group_name_H-M   'P 1'
#
loop_
_entity.id
_entity.type
_entity.pdbx_description
1 polymer ?
#
loop_
_entity_poly.entity_id
_entity_poly.type
_entity_poly.pdbx_seq_one_letter_code
_entity_poly.pdbx_strand_id
1 'polypeptide(L)'
;MKTLRETQFAGLTPSARGKVRDIYDLGDKLLIVATDRLSAFDVVMPTPIPDKGKVLTQLSLFWFNLLKDVIPNHVLSATEFPSPFDAHAEELAGRSMVVKKTQPLP
;
A
#
# COMPACT_ATOMS: atom_id res chain seq x y z
N MET A 1 -18.16 1.78 -7.39
CA MET A 1 -16.76 1.73 -6.92
C MET A 1 -16.73 1.13 -5.52
N LYS A 2 -15.91 0.10 -5.27
CA LYS A 2 -15.79 -0.55 -3.96
C LYS A 2 -14.78 0.23 -3.11
N THR A 3 -15.22 0.78 -1.99
CA THR A 3 -14.34 1.47 -1.03
C THR A 3 -13.64 0.45 -0.14
N LEU A 4 -12.31 0.56 0.00
CA LEU A 4 -11.51 -0.33 0.83
C LEU A 4 -11.16 0.37 2.14
N ARG A 5 -11.85 0.01 3.21
CA ARG A 5 -11.48 0.48 4.54
C ARG A 5 -10.25 -0.24 5.05
N GLU A 6 -10.21 -1.56 4.96
CA GLU A 6 -9.14 -2.43 5.45
C GLU A 6 -9.05 -3.66 4.55
N THR A 7 -7.86 -4.21 4.38
CA THR A 7 -7.69 -5.48 3.68
C THR A 7 -8.11 -6.65 4.58
N GLN A 8 -8.87 -7.57 4.00
CA GLN A 8 -9.33 -8.81 4.66
C GLN A 8 -9.12 -9.99 3.71
N PHE A 9 -7.90 -10.50 3.71
CA PHE A 9 -7.52 -11.66 2.88
C PHE A 9 -7.56 -12.92 3.74
N ALA A 10 -8.20 -13.97 3.24
CA ALA A 10 -8.42 -15.19 4.02
C ALA A 10 -7.07 -15.81 4.43
N GLY A 11 -6.87 -15.99 5.75
CA GLY A 11 -5.64 -16.55 6.29
C GLY A 11 -4.42 -15.61 6.30
N LEU A 12 -4.57 -14.34 5.90
CA LEU A 12 -3.47 -13.36 5.89
C LEU A 12 -3.78 -12.18 6.79
N THR A 13 -2.92 -11.95 7.77
CA THR A 13 -3.01 -10.82 8.69
C THR A 13 -1.92 -9.79 8.35
N PRO A 14 -2.26 -8.49 8.25
CA PRO A 14 -1.24 -7.45 8.13
C PRO A 14 -0.29 -7.47 9.32
N SER A 15 1.01 -7.34 9.07
CA SER A 15 2.01 -7.16 10.13
C SER A 15 1.87 -5.81 10.83
N ALA A 16 1.34 -4.81 10.12
CA ALA A 16 0.97 -3.52 10.70
C ALA A 16 -0.22 -2.90 9.98
N ARG A 17 -1.06 -2.20 10.74
CA ARG A 17 -2.08 -1.28 10.21
C ARG A 17 -1.79 0.12 10.70
N GLY A 18 -1.31 0.96 9.80
CA GLY A 18 -1.18 2.39 10.06
C GLY A 18 -2.53 3.09 9.90
N LYS A 19 -2.53 4.42 10.06
CA LYS A 19 -3.74 5.24 9.88
C LYS A 19 -4.40 5.02 8.50
N VAL A 20 -3.59 4.90 7.45
CA VAL A 20 -4.06 4.86 6.06
C VAL A 20 -3.51 3.70 5.22
N ARG A 21 -2.61 2.88 5.77
CA ARG A 21 -1.96 1.78 5.05
C ARG A 21 -2.07 0.48 5.85
N ASP A 22 -2.33 -0.61 5.15
CA ASP A 22 -2.18 -1.97 5.67
C ASP A 22 -0.89 -2.55 5.07
N ILE A 23 -0.04 -3.11 5.91
CA ILE A 23 1.30 -3.60 5.54
C ILE A 23 1.37 -5.08 5.83
N TYR A 24 1.81 -5.85 4.84
CA TYR A 24 2.10 -7.27 4.97
C TYR A 24 3.60 -7.50 4.87
N ASP A 25 4.12 -8.31 5.78
CA ASP A 25 5.52 -8.72 5.78
C ASP A 25 5.71 -9.93 4.88
N LEU A 26 6.61 -9.82 3.91
CA LEU A 26 6.95 -10.88 2.95
C LEU A 26 8.38 -11.40 3.17
N GLY A 27 8.98 -11.15 4.35
CA GLY A 27 10.36 -11.48 4.67
C GLY A 27 11.30 -10.31 4.35
N ASP A 28 11.94 -10.36 3.17
CA ASP A 28 12.87 -9.32 2.67
C ASP A 28 12.14 -8.16 1.96
N LYS A 29 10.83 -8.29 1.77
CA LYS A 29 9.95 -7.34 1.09
C LYS A 29 8.75 -7.00 1.96
N LEU A 30 8.05 -5.94 1.58
CA LEU A 30 6.75 -5.58 2.12
C LEU A 30 5.74 -5.46 0.99
N LEU A 31 4.50 -5.89 1.23
CA LEU A 31 3.37 -5.42 0.44
C LEU A 31 2.70 -4.28 1.22
N ILE A 32 2.71 -3.09 0.62
CA ILE A 32 2.06 -1.91 1.17
C ILE A 32 0.77 -1.68 0.40
N VAL A 33 -0.36 -1.66 1.11
CA VAL A 33 -1.69 -1.40 0.55
C VAL A 33 -2.19 -0.06 1.08
N ALA A 34 -2.39 0.91 0.19
CA ALA A 34 -3.02 2.17 0.53
C ALA A 34 -4.54 1.99 0.60
N THR A 35 -5.11 2.24 1.78
CA THR A 35 -6.55 2.14 2.00
C THR A 35 -7.24 3.47 1.72
N ASP A 36 -8.57 3.44 1.72
CA ASP A 36 -9.41 4.62 1.55
C ASP A 36 -9.64 5.38 2.89
N ARG A 37 -9.06 4.91 4.00
CA ARG A 37 -9.09 5.59 5.32
C ARG A 37 -8.42 6.96 5.28
N LEU A 38 -9.03 7.94 5.93
CA LEU A 38 -8.49 9.28 6.11
C LEU A 38 -8.21 9.50 7.60
N SER A 39 -7.18 10.27 7.93
CA SER A 39 -6.93 10.71 9.31
C SER A 39 -6.71 12.22 9.37
N ALA A 40 -7.23 12.85 10.41
CA ALA A 40 -6.88 14.22 10.79
C ALA A 40 -6.81 14.31 12.32
N PHE A 41 -5.95 15.17 12.84
CA PHE A 41 -5.71 15.31 14.29
C PHE A 41 -5.39 13.95 14.96
N ASP A 42 -4.57 13.14 14.29
CA ASP A 42 -4.19 11.78 14.72
C ASP A 42 -5.31 10.75 14.85
N VAL A 43 -6.55 11.10 14.51
CA VAL A 43 -7.71 10.20 14.55
C VAL A 43 -8.08 9.73 13.15
N VAL A 44 -8.31 8.43 12.98
CA VAL A 44 -8.84 7.86 11.73
C VAL A 44 -10.34 8.14 11.65
N MET A 45 -10.77 8.76 10.57
CA MET A 45 -12.16 9.14 10.36
C MET A 45 -13.06 7.92 10.12
N PRO A 46 -14.34 7.97 10.57
CA PRO A 46 -15.28 6.89 10.33
C PRO A 46 -15.61 6.75 8.84
N THR A 47 -15.65 7.85 8.08
CA THR A 47 -15.99 7.85 6.66
C THR A 47 -14.73 7.80 5.78
N PRO A 48 -14.52 6.73 4.99
CA PRO A 48 -13.43 6.66 4.02
C PRO A 48 -13.72 7.53 2.78
N ILE A 49 -12.67 7.87 2.03
CA ILE A 49 -12.78 8.57 0.74
C ILE A 49 -12.55 7.56 -0.40
N PRO A 50 -13.58 7.20 -1.18
CA PRO A 50 -13.47 6.20 -2.24
C PRO A 50 -12.29 6.49 -3.19
N ASP A 51 -11.53 5.45 -3.51
CA ASP A 51 -10.37 5.48 -4.41
C ASP A 51 -9.21 6.40 -4.00
N LYS A 52 -9.24 7.02 -2.82
CA LYS A 52 -8.10 7.78 -2.27
C LYS A 52 -6.83 6.93 -2.26
N GLY A 53 -6.92 5.66 -1.84
CA GLY A 53 -5.78 4.75 -1.84
C GLY A 53 -5.16 4.58 -3.23
N LYS A 54 -5.99 4.50 -4.28
CA LYS A 54 -5.51 4.39 -5.66
C LYS A 54 -4.81 5.66 -6.13
N VAL A 55 -5.43 6.82 -5.92
CA VAL A 55 -4.87 8.12 -6.34
C VAL A 55 -3.51 8.35 -5.67
N LEU A 56 -3.40 8.13 -4.36
CA LEU A 56 -2.16 8.36 -3.62
C LEU A 56 -1.05 7.37 -3.98
N THR A 57 -1.40 6.11 -4.26
CA THR A 57 -0.43 5.13 -4.77
C THR A 57 0.09 5.53 -6.15
N GLN A 58 -0.79 5.92 -7.08
CA GLN A 58 -0.36 6.38 -8.41
C GLN A 58 0.50 7.64 -8.34
N LEU A 59 0.15 8.60 -7.49
CA LEU A 59 0.97 9.79 -7.26
C LEU A 59 2.35 9.42 -6.71
N SER A 60 2.43 8.47 -5.78
CA SER A 60 3.71 7.99 -5.25
C SER A 60 4.55 7.33 -6.36
N LEU A 61 3.95 6.46 -7.17
CA LEU A 61 4.63 5.80 -8.28
C LEU A 61 5.13 6.79 -9.34
N PHE A 62 4.36 7.84 -9.63
CA PHE A 62 4.80 8.93 -10.49
C PHE A 62 6.10 9.56 -9.97
N TRP A 63 6.14 9.95 -8.69
CA TRP A 63 7.32 10.57 -8.09
C TRP A 63 8.51 9.62 -8.01
N PHE A 64 8.29 8.36 -7.66
CA PHE A 64 9.36 7.35 -7.63
C PHE A 64 9.97 7.14 -9.02
N ASN A 65 9.15 7.11 -10.08
CA ASN A 65 9.66 7.01 -11.44
C ASN A 65 10.37 8.29 -11.89
N LEU A 66 9.82 9.47 -11.57
CA LEU A 66 10.42 10.75 -11.96
C LEU A 66 11.81 10.97 -11.34
N LEU A 67 12.00 10.53 -10.10
CA LEU A 67 13.24 10.75 -9.33
C LEU A 67 14.18 9.55 -9.28
N LYS A 68 13.90 8.48 -10.05
CA LYS A 68 14.68 7.23 -9.99
C LYS A 68 16.17 7.40 -10.30
N ASP A 69 16.52 8.39 -11.12
CA ASP A 69 17.90 8.69 -11.52
C ASP A 69 18.59 9.67 -10.55
N VAL A 70 17.84 10.24 -9.59
CA VAL A 70 18.34 11.17 -8.57
C VAL A 70 18.63 10.42 -7.27
N ILE A 71 17.74 9.52 -6.86
CA ILE A 71 17.86 8.76 -5.61
C ILE A 71 17.22 7.37 -5.76
N PRO A 72 17.87 6.30 -5.25
CA PRO A 72 17.24 4.99 -5.20
C PRO A 72 16.00 5.02 -4.32
N ASN A 73 14.99 4.26 -4.73
CA ASN A 73 13.76 4.06 -3.96
C ASN A 73 13.48 2.58 -3.75
N HIS A 74 12.51 2.27 -2.91
CA HIS A 74 12.22 0.90 -2.49
C HIS A 74 11.26 0.13 -3.39
N VAL A 75 10.70 0.73 -4.46
CA VAL A 75 9.63 0.08 -5.24
C VAL A 75 10.21 -1.08 -6.06
N LEU A 76 9.57 -2.26 -5.96
CA LEU A 76 9.90 -3.43 -6.77
C LEU A 76 8.83 -3.71 -7.82
N SER A 77 7.55 -3.64 -7.46
CA SER A 77 6.42 -3.77 -8.39
C SER A 77 5.15 -3.14 -7.82
N ALA A 78 4.25 -2.70 -8.70
CA ALA A 78 2.90 -2.24 -8.35
C ALA A 78 1.79 -3.06 -9.03
N THR A 79 2.17 -4.04 -9.84
CA THR A 79 1.27 -4.84 -10.68
C THR A 79 1.47 -6.35 -10.49
N GLU A 80 2.62 -6.76 -9.95
CA GLU A 80 2.96 -8.15 -9.70
C GLU A 80 2.98 -8.41 -8.19
N PHE A 81 2.09 -9.29 -7.74
CA PHE A 81 1.97 -9.66 -6.33
C PHE A 81 2.32 -11.14 -6.17
N PRO A 82 3.15 -11.52 -5.17
CA PRO A 82 3.49 -12.92 -4.94
C PRO A 82 2.30 -13.67 -4.34
N SER A 83 2.27 -14.99 -4.52
CA SER A 83 1.33 -15.84 -3.80
C SER A 83 1.49 -15.69 -2.29
N PRO A 84 0.40 -15.64 -1.50
CA PRO A 84 -1.01 -15.80 -1.89
C PRO A 84 -1.76 -14.50 -2.24
N PHE A 85 -1.07 -13.38 -2.44
CA PHE A 85 -1.69 -12.07 -2.71
C PHE A 85 -2.12 -11.88 -4.17
N ASP A 86 -1.58 -12.66 -5.09
CA ASP A 86 -2.03 -12.73 -6.49
C ASP A 86 -3.53 -13.05 -6.63
N ALA A 87 -4.07 -13.90 -5.75
CA ALA A 87 -5.51 -14.19 -5.66
C ALA A 87 -6.37 -12.96 -5.32
N HIS A 88 -5.76 -11.87 -4.85
CA HIS A 88 -6.42 -10.62 -4.47
C HIS A 88 -6.02 -9.44 -5.38
N ALA A 89 -5.45 -9.72 -6.56
CA ALA A 89 -4.92 -8.70 -7.47
C ALA A 89 -5.92 -7.59 -7.82
N GLU A 90 -7.22 -7.91 -7.98
CA GLU A 90 -8.26 -6.91 -8.26
C GLU A 90 -8.40 -5.86 -7.15
N GLU A 91 -8.37 -6.29 -5.88
CA GLU A 91 -8.48 -5.40 -4.73
C GLU A 91 -7.18 -4.59 -4.51
N LEU A 92 -6.04 -5.19 -4.85
CA LEU A 92 -4.71 -4.57 -4.75
C LEU A 92 -4.40 -3.60 -5.91
N ALA A 93 -5.05 -3.77 -7.06
CA ALA A 93 -4.75 -3.05 -8.28
C ALA A 93 -4.81 -1.53 -8.11
N GLY A 94 -3.71 -0.87 -8.49
CA GLY A 94 -3.57 0.58 -8.48
C GLY A 94 -3.45 1.23 -7.10
N ARG A 95 -3.56 0.47 -6.01
CA ARG A 95 -3.45 0.96 -4.62
C ARG A 95 -2.36 0.28 -3.79
N SER A 96 -1.65 -0.67 -4.37
CA SER A 96 -0.63 -1.45 -3.67
C SER A 96 0.72 -1.42 -4.37
N MET A 97 1.77 -1.67 -3.59
CA MET A 97 3.14 -1.82 -4.09
C MET A 97 3.89 -2.87 -3.27
N VAL A 98 4.61 -3.74 -3.96
CA VAL A 98 5.67 -4.57 -3.38
C VAL A 98 6.94 -3.74 -3.34
N VAL A 99 7.53 -3.63 -2.17
CA VAL A 99 8.72 -2.83 -1.93
C VAL A 99 9.80 -3.62 -1.22
N LYS A 100 11.06 -3.23 -1.41
CA LYS A 100 12.17 -3.71 -0.60
C LYS A 100 11.96 -3.26 0.85
N LYS A 101 12.15 -4.16 1.80
CA LYS A 101 12.13 -3.82 3.23
C LYS A 101 13.37 -2.99 3.55
N THR A 102 13.17 -1.85 4.22
CA THR A 102 14.24 -0.92 4.59
C THR A 102 14.17 -0.62 6.09
N GLN A 103 15.26 -0.04 6.62
CA GLN A 103 15.26 0.54 7.96
C GLN A 103 14.95 2.04 7.82
N PRO A 104 13.79 2.54 8.28
CA PRO A 104 13.50 3.96 8.27
C PRO A 104 14.51 4.73 9.13
N LEU A 105 14.91 5.91 8.66
CA LEU A 105 15.66 6.85 9.48
C LEU A 105 14.73 7.41 10.58
N PRO A 106 15.25 7.64 11.81
CA PRO A 106 14.48 8.23 12.90
C PRO A 106 14.08 9.68 12.64
#